data_AF-Q4R523-F1
#
_entry.id   AF-Q4R523-F1
#
_cell.length_a   1.000
_cell.length_b   1.000
_cell.length_c   1.000
_cell.angle_alpha   90.00
_cell.angle_beta   90.00
_cell.angle_gamma   90.00
#
_symmetry.space_group_name_H-M   'P 1'
#
loop_
_entity.id
_entity.type
_entity.pdbx_description
1 polymer ?
#
loop_
_entity_poly.entity_id
_entity_poly.type
_entity_poly.pdbx_seq_one_letter_code
_entity_poly.pdbx_strand_id
1 'polypeptide(L)'
;MIGRPFPQVIKSKGGVVGIKVDKGVVPLAGTNGETTTQGLDGLSERCAQYKKDGADFAKWRCVLKIGEHTPSALAIMENANVLARYASICQQNGIVPIVEPEILPDGDHDLKRCQYVTEKVLAAVYKALSDHHIYLEGTLLKPNMVTPGHACTQKFSHEEIAMATVTALRRTVPPAVTGITFLSGGQSEEEASINLNAINKCPLLKPWALTFSYGRAPQASALKAWGGKKENLKAAQEEYVKRALANSLACQGKYTPSGHAGAAASESLFVSNHAY
;
A
#
# COMPACT_ATOMS: atom_id res chain seq x y z
N MET A 1 29.23 -7.52 -11.31
CA MET A 1 27.97 -8.00 -10.67
C MET A 1 27.13 -8.78 -11.67
N ILE A 2 27.64 -9.88 -12.23
CA ILE A 2 26.86 -10.74 -13.13
C ILE A 2 26.76 -12.10 -12.44
N GLY A 3 25.55 -12.60 -12.21
CA GLY A 3 25.29 -13.91 -11.59
C GLY A 3 24.80 -13.93 -10.14
N ARG A 4 24.66 -12.78 -9.44
CA ARG A 4 24.03 -12.77 -8.11
C ARG A 4 22.51 -12.77 -8.23
N PRO A 5 21.78 -13.72 -7.61
CA PRO A 5 20.31 -13.66 -7.52
C PRO A 5 19.83 -12.36 -6.87
N PHE A 6 18.73 -11.78 -7.36
CA PHE A 6 18.16 -10.56 -6.79
C PHE A 6 17.88 -10.61 -5.28
N PRO A 7 17.40 -11.74 -4.69
CA PRO A 7 17.27 -11.86 -3.24
C PRO A 7 18.58 -11.59 -2.50
N GLN A 8 19.71 -12.08 -3.02
CA GLN A 8 21.03 -11.83 -2.42
C GLN A 8 21.48 -10.38 -2.58
N VAL A 9 21.17 -9.73 -3.71
CA VAL A 9 21.47 -8.30 -3.91
C VAL A 9 20.76 -7.45 -2.87
N ILE A 10 19.46 -7.71 -2.63
CA ILE A 10 18.65 -7.01 -1.63
C ILE A 10 19.18 -7.26 -0.22
N LYS A 11 19.41 -8.53 0.16
CA LYS A 11 19.92 -8.90 1.49
C LYS A 11 21.31 -8.30 1.76
N SER A 12 22.19 -8.24 0.74
CA SER A 12 23.52 -7.61 0.88
C SER A 12 23.48 -6.11 1.17
N LYS A 13 22.33 -5.47 0.95
CA LYS A 13 22.07 -4.05 1.26
C LYS A 13 21.24 -3.87 2.54
N GLY A 14 21.05 -4.93 3.33
CA GLY A 14 20.25 -4.91 4.55
C GLY A 14 18.73 -4.93 4.33
N GLY A 15 18.28 -5.16 3.08
CA GLY A 15 16.85 -5.26 2.77
C GLY A 15 16.29 -6.65 3.06
N VAL A 16 15.01 -6.69 3.43
CA VAL A 16 14.22 -7.92 3.52
C VAL A 16 13.59 -8.19 2.15
N VAL A 17 13.54 -9.45 1.72
CA VAL A 17 12.95 -9.85 0.44
C VAL A 17 11.50 -10.23 0.65
N GLY A 18 10.62 -9.74 -0.24
CA GLY A 18 9.21 -10.11 -0.22
C GLY A 18 8.69 -10.53 -1.58
N ILE A 19 7.52 -11.16 -1.57
CA ILE A 19 6.91 -11.76 -2.77
C ILE A 19 5.42 -11.43 -2.86
N LYS A 20 4.93 -11.07 -4.05
CA LYS A 20 3.49 -10.97 -4.34
C LYS A 20 2.96 -12.37 -4.59
N VAL A 21 1.94 -12.79 -3.86
CA VAL A 21 1.42 -14.18 -3.93
C VAL A 21 -0.02 -14.29 -4.41
N ASP A 22 -0.76 -13.17 -4.44
CA ASP A 22 -2.08 -13.11 -5.07
C ASP A 22 -2.00 -13.29 -6.59
N LYS A 23 -3.05 -13.86 -7.18
CA LYS A 23 -3.19 -14.14 -8.61
C LYS A 23 -4.16 -13.15 -9.29
N GLY A 24 -4.27 -11.93 -8.76
CA GLY A 24 -5.12 -10.88 -9.31
C GLY A 24 -6.57 -10.92 -8.83
N VAL A 25 -7.34 -9.91 -9.26
CA VAL A 25 -8.74 -9.74 -8.90
C VAL A 25 -9.68 -10.50 -9.82
N VAL A 26 -10.84 -10.89 -9.31
CA VAL A 26 -11.93 -11.52 -10.06
C VAL A 26 -13.26 -10.86 -9.70
N PRO A 27 -14.21 -10.74 -10.65
CA PRO A 27 -15.47 -10.06 -10.40
C PRO A 27 -16.36 -10.84 -9.42
N LEU A 28 -17.09 -10.11 -8.57
CA LEU A 28 -18.15 -10.67 -7.73
C LEU A 28 -19.49 -10.57 -8.47
N ALA A 29 -20.02 -11.73 -8.89
CA ALA A 29 -21.33 -11.79 -9.56
C ALA A 29 -22.44 -11.18 -8.69
N GLY A 30 -23.35 -10.42 -9.30
CA GLY A 30 -24.43 -9.73 -8.59
C GLY A 30 -24.02 -8.42 -7.91
N THR A 31 -22.79 -7.95 -8.10
CA THR A 31 -22.32 -6.64 -7.62
C THR A 31 -22.12 -5.64 -8.77
N ASN A 32 -22.01 -4.35 -8.44
CA ASN A 32 -21.74 -3.30 -9.43
C ASN A 32 -20.23 -3.15 -9.70
N GLY A 33 -19.68 -4.12 -10.44
CA GLY A 33 -18.27 -4.10 -10.84
C GLY A 33 -17.28 -4.25 -9.68
N GLU A 34 -17.69 -4.88 -8.57
CA GLU A 34 -16.83 -5.15 -7.44
C GLU A 34 -16.05 -6.45 -7.63
N THR A 35 -14.97 -6.61 -6.88
CA THR A 35 -14.05 -7.74 -7.03
C THR A 35 -13.72 -8.39 -5.70
N THR A 36 -13.33 -9.66 -5.74
CA THR A 36 -12.47 -10.30 -4.73
C THR A 36 -11.12 -10.63 -5.36
N THR A 37 -10.20 -11.20 -4.60
CA THR A 37 -8.86 -11.58 -5.08
C THR A 37 -8.67 -13.08 -4.98
N GLN A 38 -8.06 -13.68 -6.00
CA GLN A 38 -7.79 -15.11 -6.05
C GLN A 38 -6.32 -15.45 -5.75
N GLY A 39 -6.05 -16.72 -5.44
CA GLY A 39 -4.67 -17.23 -5.27
C GLY A 39 -4.42 -18.12 -4.05
N LEU A 40 -5.46 -18.51 -3.30
CA LEU A 40 -5.30 -19.37 -2.12
C LEU A 40 -4.87 -20.80 -2.49
N ASP A 41 -5.28 -21.29 -3.67
CA ASP A 41 -4.94 -22.63 -4.14
C ASP A 41 -3.43 -22.81 -4.29
N GLY A 42 -2.89 -23.79 -3.56
CA GLY A 42 -1.46 -24.09 -3.48
C GLY A 42 -0.63 -23.00 -2.80
N LEU A 43 -1.24 -22.08 -2.05
CA LEU A 43 -0.51 -20.97 -1.44
C LEU A 43 0.49 -21.45 -0.38
N SER A 44 0.16 -22.49 0.40
CA SER A 44 1.06 -23.01 1.44
C SER A 44 2.37 -23.53 0.84
N GLU A 45 2.26 -24.37 -0.19
CA GLU A 45 3.40 -24.94 -0.91
C GLU A 45 4.24 -23.85 -1.56
N ARG A 46 3.59 -22.85 -2.16
CA ARG A 46 4.28 -21.67 -2.71
C ARG A 46 5.00 -20.88 -1.63
N CYS A 47 4.38 -20.61 -0.48
CA CYS A 47 5.00 -19.91 0.64
C CYS A 47 6.22 -20.66 1.18
N ALA A 48 6.12 -21.98 1.38
CA ALA A 48 7.23 -22.81 1.80
C ALA A 48 8.40 -22.75 0.80
N GLN A 49 8.11 -22.79 -0.50
CA GLN A 49 9.13 -22.65 -1.53
C GLN A 49 9.75 -21.24 -1.55
N TYR A 50 8.93 -20.18 -1.51
CA TYR A 50 9.43 -18.80 -1.46
C TYR A 50 10.28 -18.52 -0.23
N LYS A 51 9.97 -19.14 0.91
CA LYS A 51 10.78 -19.07 2.13
C LYS A 51 12.18 -19.66 1.90
N LYS A 52 12.26 -20.85 1.26
CA LYS A 52 13.54 -21.47 0.86
C LYS A 52 14.33 -20.59 -0.11
N ASP A 53 13.62 -19.93 -1.03
CA ASP A 53 14.22 -19.01 -2.02
C ASP A 53 14.60 -17.64 -1.43
N GLY A 54 14.30 -17.42 -0.15
CA GLY A 54 14.79 -16.31 0.65
C GLY A 54 13.81 -15.16 0.86
N ALA A 55 12.53 -15.31 0.52
CA ALA A 55 11.50 -14.35 0.89
C ALA A 55 11.12 -14.49 2.38
N ASP A 56 10.88 -13.36 3.05
CA ASP A 56 10.56 -13.31 4.48
C ASP A 56 9.22 -12.59 4.75
N PHE A 57 8.67 -11.91 3.75
CA PHE A 57 7.31 -11.36 3.78
C PHE A 57 6.57 -11.58 2.46
N ALA A 58 5.26 -11.49 2.48
CA ALA A 58 4.41 -11.58 1.30
C ALA A 58 3.48 -10.37 1.17
N LYS A 59 2.89 -10.20 -0.01
CA LYS A 59 1.86 -9.19 -0.29
C LYS A 59 0.68 -9.83 -1.01
N TRP A 60 -0.52 -9.44 -0.58
CA TRP A 60 -1.78 -9.79 -1.23
C TRP A 60 -2.67 -8.55 -1.33
N ARG A 61 -3.04 -8.18 -2.56
CA ARG A 61 -3.87 -7.00 -2.83
C ARG A 61 -5.33 -7.35 -3.02
N CYS A 62 -6.21 -6.73 -2.24
CA CYS A 62 -7.64 -6.66 -2.48
C CYS A 62 -8.02 -5.24 -2.94
N VAL A 63 -9.10 -5.13 -3.72
CA VAL A 63 -9.52 -3.87 -4.34
C VAL A 63 -10.97 -3.61 -4.01
N LEU A 64 -11.24 -2.43 -3.47
CA LEU A 64 -12.58 -1.92 -3.18
C LEU A 64 -12.76 -0.55 -3.87
N LYS A 65 -13.99 -0.24 -4.24
CA LYS A 65 -14.32 1.01 -4.95
C LYS A 65 -15.38 1.78 -4.19
N ILE A 66 -15.21 3.10 -4.09
CA ILE A 66 -16.24 4.00 -3.58
C ILE A 66 -17.13 4.40 -4.74
N GLY A 67 -18.42 4.21 -4.59
CA GLY A 67 -19.45 4.65 -5.51
C GLY A 67 -20.76 4.89 -4.78
N GLU A 68 -21.84 5.03 -5.55
CA GLU A 68 -23.19 5.25 -5.00
C GLU A 68 -23.64 4.09 -4.10
N HIS A 69 -23.38 2.84 -4.54
CA HIS A 69 -23.76 1.62 -3.83
C HIS A 69 -22.57 0.73 -3.44
N THR A 70 -21.34 1.23 -3.61
CA THR A 70 -20.10 0.49 -3.34
C THR A 70 -19.20 1.25 -2.34
N PRO A 71 -18.41 0.55 -1.51
CA PRO A 71 -18.31 -0.91 -1.46
C PRO A 71 -19.51 -1.55 -0.76
N SER A 72 -20.03 -2.64 -1.34
CA SER A 72 -21.15 -3.38 -0.76
C SER A 72 -20.71 -4.20 0.45
N ALA A 73 -21.69 -4.62 1.27
CA ALA A 73 -21.42 -5.52 2.39
C ALA A 73 -20.75 -6.83 1.95
N LEU A 74 -21.15 -7.36 0.78
CA LEU A 74 -20.56 -8.57 0.21
C LEU A 74 -19.08 -8.36 -0.13
N ALA A 75 -18.74 -7.28 -0.83
CA ALA A 75 -17.36 -7.00 -1.22
C ALA A 75 -16.45 -6.76 0.00
N ILE A 76 -16.93 -6.05 1.02
CA ILE A 76 -16.16 -5.84 2.26
C ILE A 76 -15.89 -7.18 2.97
N MET A 77 -16.93 -7.99 3.18
CA MET A 77 -16.83 -9.28 3.87
C MET A 77 -15.90 -10.24 3.15
N GLU A 78 -16.06 -10.39 1.84
CA GLU A 78 -15.31 -11.34 1.03
C GLU A 78 -13.82 -10.97 0.97
N ASN A 79 -13.50 -9.69 0.73
CA ASN A 79 -12.11 -9.24 0.70
C ASN A 79 -11.43 -9.30 2.07
N ALA A 80 -12.16 -9.02 3.17
CA ALA A 80 -11.64 -9.19 4.51
C ALA A 80 -11.33 -10.67 4.82
N ASN A 81 -12.25 -11.57 4.46
CA ASN A 81 -12.08 -13.01 4.68
C ASN A 81 -10.92 -13.60 3.89
N VAL A 82 -10.77 -13.25 2.60
CA VAL A 82 -9.66 -13.78 1.79
C VAL A 82 -8.30 -13.26 2.26
N LEU A 83 -8.21 -12.01 2.73
CA LEU A 83 -6.99 -11.46 3.34
C LEU A 83 -6.60 -12.22 4.60
N ALA A 84 -7.58 -12.59 5.44
CA ALA A 84 -7.33 -13.37 6.65
C ALA A 84 -6.86 -14.80 6.35
N ARG A 85 -7.47 -15.47 5.37
CA ARG A 85 -7.02 -16.78 4.87
C ARG A 85 -5.59 -16.74 4.35
N TYR A 86 -5.27 -15.74 3.53
CA TYR A 86 -3.92 -15.51 3.02
C TYR A 86 -2.91 -15.29 4.17
N ALA A 87 -3.25 -14.42 5.12
CA ALA A 87 -2.38 -14.09 6.25
C ALA A 87 -2.07 -15.33 7.10
N SER A 88 -3.07 -16.17 7.37
CA SER A 88 -2.93 -17.41 8.12
C SER A 88 -1.92 -18.35 7.46
N ILE A 89 -2.07 -18.59 6.16
CA ILE A 89 -1.18 -19.47 5.39
C ILE A 89 0.25 -18.93 5.35
N CYS A 90 0.43 -17.61 5.23
CA CYS A 90 1.75 -16.99 5.30
C CYS A 90 2.43 -17.21 6.66
N GLN A 91 1.71 -16.97 7.76
CA GLN A 91 2.27 -17.13 9.11
C GLN A 91 2.65 -18.59 9.41
N GLN A 92 1.85 -19.56 8.97
CA GLN A 92 2.18 -20.99 9.09
C GLN A 92 3.51 -21.38 8.40
N ASN A 93 3.92 -20.61 7.39
CA ASN A 93 5.13 -20.86 6.61
C ASN A 93 6.28 -19.90 6.97
N GLY A 94 6.19 -19.16 8.08
CA GLY A 94 7.23 -18.23 8.53
C GLY A 94 7.41 -17.01 7.60
N ILE A 95 6.33 -16.59 6.94
CA ILE A 95 6.28 -15.43 6.06
C ILE A 95 5.38 -14.36 6.71
N VAL A 96 5.87 -13.14 6.85
CA VAL A 96 5.07 -12.00 7.34
C VAL A 96 4.08 -11.55 6.26
N PRO A 97 2.76 -11.60 6.49
CA PRO A 97 1.80 -11.08 5.52
C PRO A 97 1.67 -9.56 5.59
N ILE A 98 1.87 -8.88 4.46
CA ILE A 98 1.36 -7.53 4.22
C ILE A 98 -0.09 -7.66 3.75
N VAL A 99 -1.02 -7.12 4.53
CA VAL A 99 -2.46 -7.10 4.28
C VAL A 99 -2.82 -5.80 3.54
N GLU A 100 -3.23 -5.88 2.27
CA GLU A 100 -3.47 -4.70 1.41
C GLU A 100 -4.95 -4.62 0.95
N PRO A 101 -5.85 -4.02 1.76
CA PRO A 101 -7.22 -3.72 1.36
C PRO A 101 -7.28 -2.33 0.69
N GLU A 102 -6.87 -2.23 -0.58
CA GLU A 102 -6.84 -0.94 -1.27
C GLU A 102 -8.25 -0.46 -1.63
N ILE A 103 -8.62 0.71 -1.12
CA ILE A 103 -9.78 1.46 -1.58
C ILE A 103 -9.32 2.44 -2.66
N LEU A 104 -9.85 2.29 -3.87
CA LEU A 104 -9.46 3.10 -5.01
C LEU A 104 -9.89 4.57 -4.86
N PRO A 105 -9.06 5.54 -5.33
CA PRO A 105 -9.43 6.95 -5.34
C PRO A 105 -10.36 7.31 -6.51
N ASP A 106 -10.77 6.37 -7.36
CA ASP A 106 -11.71 6.64 -8.45
C ASP A 106 -13.04 7.25 -7.93
N GLY A 107 -13.51 8.31 -8.60
CA GLY A 107 -14.77 9.00 -8.28
C GLY A 107 -14.58 10.43 -7.79
N ASP A 108 -15.70 11.08 -7.47
CA ASP A 108 -15.83 12.48 -7.06
C ASP A 108 -16.11 12.65 -5.55
N HIS A 109 -16.09 11.55 -4.80
CA HIS A 109 -16.35 11.52 -3.37
C HIS A 109 -15.40 12.41 -2.56
N ASP A 110 -15.89 13.00 -1.48
CA ASP A 110 -15.09 13.87 -0.61
C ASP A 110 -14.19 13.08 0.35
N LEU A 111 -13.33 13.81 1.08
CA LEU A 111 -12.42 13.24 2.07
C LEU A 111 -13.16 12.48 3.18
N LYS A 112 -14.34 12.97 3.60
CA LYS A 112 -15.14 12.37 4.68
C LYS A 112 -15.71 11.03 4.25
N ARG A 113 -16.19 10.91 3.01
CA ARG A 113 -16.67 9.64 2.44
C ARG A 113 -15.54 8.62 2.38
N CYS A 114 -14.35 9.01 1.94
CA CYS A 114 -13.18 8.13 1.94
C CYS A 114 -12.81 7.68 3.36
N GLN A 115 -12.83 8.60 4.34
CA GLN A 115 -12.59 8.26 5.74
C GLN A 115 -13.60 7.24 6.27
N TYR A 116 -14.89 7.48 6.03
CA TYR A 116 -15.97 6.59 6.45
C TYR A 116 -15.78 5.18 5.89
N VAL A 117 -15.53 5.06 4.58
CA VAL A 117 -15.35 3.77 3.93
C VAL A 117 -14.09 3.07 4.44
N THR A 118 -12.99 3.80 4.62
CA THR A 118 -11.74 3.27 5.19
C THR A 118 -11.97 2.71 6.59
N GLU A 119 -12.69 3.41 7.45
CA GLU A 119 -13.03 2.92 8.80
C GLU A 119 -13.87 1.64 8.74
N LYS A 120 -14.86 1.55 7.85
CA LYS A 120 -15.69 0.33 7.72
C LYS A 120 -14.91 -0.87 7.18
N VAL A 121 -14.08 -0.65 6.16
CA VAL A 121 -13.27 -1.71 5.57
C VAL A 121 -12.23 -2.22 6.58
N LEU A 122 -11.48 -1.33 7.24
CA LEU A 122 -10.46 -1.75 8.19
C LEU A 122 -11.05 -2.45 9.42
N ALA A 123 -12.21 -2.02 9.92
CA ALA A 123 -12.90 -2.72 10.99
C ALA A 123 -13.25 -4.18 10.59
N ALA A 124 -13.77 -4.38 9.38
CA ALA A 124 -14.08 -5.71 8.86
C ALA A 124 -12.80 -6.56 8.68
N VAL A 125 -11.72 -5.96 8.16
CA VAL A 125 -10.42 -6.63 8.00
C VAL A 125 -9.90 -7.11 9.35
N TYR A 126 -9.81 -6.25 10.38
CA TYR A 126 -9.28 -6.68 11.68
C TYR A 126 -10.18 -7.68 12.41
N LYS A 127 -11.50 -7.60 12.21
CA LYS A 127 -12.41 -8.66 12.69
C LYS A 127 -12.12 -10.00 12.02
N ALA A 128 -11.94 -10.02 10.71
CA ALA A 128 -11.59 -11.24 9.98
C ALA A 128 -10.21 -11.79 10.39
N LEU A 129 -9.20 -10.92 10.55
CA LEU A 129 -7.88 -11.34 11.06
C LEU A 129 -8.00 -11.97 12.45
N SER A 130 -8.84 -11.40 13.34
CA SER A 130 -9.11 -12.00 14.65
C SER A 130 -9.78 -13.37 14.54
N ASP A 131 -10.79 -13.51 13.67
CA ASP A 131 -11.54 -14.77 13.50
C ASP A 131 -10.68 -15.90 12.94
N HIS A 132 -9.64 -15.57 12.16
CA HIS A 132 -8.68 -16.54 11.61
C HIS A 132 -7.42 -16.68 12.48
N HIS A 133 -7.46 -16.20 13.73
CA HIS A 133 -6.40 -16.35 14.74
C HIS A 133 -5.05 -15.76 14.30
N ILE A 134 -5.06 -14.67 13.55
CA ILE A 134 -3.85 -14.03 13.04
C ILE A 134 -3.08 -13.35 14.18
N TYR A 135 -1.78 -13.63 14.26
CA TYR A 135 -0.87 -12.97 15.19
C TYR A 135 -0.48 -11.59 14.66
N LEU A 136 -1.10 -10.51 15.17
CA LEU A 136 -1.02 -9.17 14.57
C LEU A 136 0.39 -8.56 14.60
N GLU A 137 1.17 -8.86 15.63
CA GLU A 137 2.57 -8.43 15.77
C GLU A 137 3.44 -8.99 14.63
N GLY A 138 3.03 -10.12 14.05
CA GLY A 138 3.63 -10.72 12.86
C GLY A 138 3.00 -10.26 11.55
N THR A 139 2.36 -9.08 11.49
CA THR A 139 1.73 -8.54 10.28
C THR A 139 2.13 -7.09 9.99
N LEU A 140 1.89 -6.67 8.75
CA LEU A 140 1.90 -5.26 8.34
C LEU A 140 0.59 -4.94 7.61
N LEU A 141 0.09 -3.72 7.77
CA LEU A 141 -1.02 -3.20 6.99
C LEU A 141 -0.49 -2.35 5.83
N LYS A 142 -1.07 -2.48 4.65
CA LYS A 142 -0.83 -1.60 3.50
C LYS A 142 -2.15 -1.00 3.02
N PRO A 143 -2.63 0.08 3.65
CA PRO A 143 -3.87 0.72 3.27
C PRO A 143 -3.61 1.84 2.25
N ASN A 144 -4.66 2.30 1.59
CA ASN A 144 -4.68 3.63 0.99
C ASN A 144 -4.55 4.71 2.10
N MET A 145 -3.99 5.87 1.74
CA MET A 145 -4.22 7.08 2.52
C MET A 145 -5.69 7.49 2.37
N VAL A 146 -6.22 8.22 3.36
CA VAL A 146 -7.56 8.80 3.25
C VAL A 146 -7.44 10.10 2.48
N THR A 147 -7.80 10.06 1.20
CA THR A 147 -7.76 11.20 0.27
C THR A 147 -9.15 11.44 -0.33
N PRO A 148 -9.46 12.65 -0.82
CA PRO A 148 -10.62 12.82 -1.68
C PRO A 148 -10.49 11.95 -2.94
N GLY A 149 -11.63 11.68 -3.58
CA GLY A 149 -11.66 11.04 -4.88
C GLY A 149 -10.92 11.87 -5.93
N HIS A 150 -10.37 11.22 -6.95
CA HIS A 150 -9.55 11.85 -7.97
C HIS A 150 -10.30 12.96 -8.74
N ALA A 151 -11.61 12.79 -8.94
CA ALA A 151 -12.48 13.78 -9.59
C ALA A 151 -13.16 14.74 -8.60
N CYS A 152 -12.80 14.70 -7.31
CA CYS A 152 -13.41 15.58 -6.31
C CYS A 152 -13.08 17.05 -6.59
N THR A 153 -14.11 17.88 -6.62
CA THR A 153 -13.99 19.31 -6.87
C THR A 153 -13.51 20.07 -5.63
N GLN A 154 -13.85 19.59 -4.44
CA GLN A 154 -13.35 20.13 -3.17
C GLN A 154 -11.86 19.81 -2.99
N LYS A 155 -11.09 20.81 -2.58
CA LYS A 155 -9.65 20.68 -2.29
C LYS A 155 -9.43 20.58 -0.79
N PHE A 156 -8.43 19.79 -0.43
CA PHE A 156 -8.04 19.52 0.95
C PHE A 156 -6.54 19.69 1.09
N SER A 157 -6.08 20.16 2.25
CA SER A 157 -4.66 20.25 2.54
C SER A 157 -4.05 18.88 2.89
N HIS A 158 -2.73 18.81 2.86
CA HIS A 158 -2.00 17.61 3.29
C HIS A 158 -2.21 17.32 4.79
N GLU A 159 -2.42 18.35 5.61
CA GLU A 159 -2.74 18.23 7.03
C GLU A 159 -4.13 17.64 7.25
N GLU A 160 -5.12 18.00 6.41
CA GLU A 160 -6.46 17.40 6.46
C GLU A 160 -6.42 15.91 6.05
N ILE A 161 -5.71 15.58 4.97
CA ILE A 161 -5.45 14.19 4.55
C ILE A 161 -4.77 13.40 5.68
N ALA A 162 -3.76 14.00 6.32
CA ALA A 162 -3.04 13.38 7.44
C ALA A 162 -3.96 13.14 8.65
N MET A 163 -4.76 14.14 9.02
CA MET A 163 -5.70 14.04 10.14
C MET A 163 -6.75 12.96 9.89
N ALA A 164 -7.36 12.94 8.70
CA ALA A 164 -8.36 11.94 8.33
C ALA A 164 -7.75 10.52 8.31
N THR A 165 -6.55 10.37 7.75
CA THR A 165 -5.84 9.09 7.69
C THR A 165 -5.51 8.57 9.08
N VAL A 166 -4.84 9.38 9.92
CA VAL A 166 -4.44 8.96 11.27
C VAL A 166 -5.67 8.69 12.15
N THR A 167 -6.75 9.46 11.99
CA THR A 167 -8.00 9.23 12.71
C THR A 167 -8.64 7.90 12.33
N ALA A 168 -8.75 7.58 11.04
CA ALA A 168 -9.32 6.32 10.58
C ALA A 168 -8.53 5.10 11.12
N LEU A 169 -7.19 5.18 11.09
CA LEU A 169 -6.32 4.13 11.62
C LEU A 169 -6.48 3.98 13.13
N ARG A 170 -6.47 5.09 13.88
CA ARG A 170 -6.68 5.07 15.36
C ARG A 170 -8.01 4.47 15.79
N ARG A 171 -9.04 4.55 14.94
CA ARG A 171 -10.37 3.99 15.22
C ARG A 171 -10.50 2.50 14.91
N THR A 172 -9.55 1.91 14.18
CA THR A 172 -9.75 0.58 13.58
C THR A 172 -8.58 -0.38 13.72
N VAL A 173 -7.34 0.12 13.73
CA VAL A 173 -6.13 -0.71 13.80
C VAL A 173 -5.82 -0.98 15.28
N PRO A 174 -5.62 -2.25 15.70
CA PRO A 174 -5.12 -2.55 17.04
C PRO A 174 -3.64 -2.15 17.23
N PRO A 175 -3.22 -1.63 18.40
CA PRO A 175 -1.82 -1.29 18.70
C PRO A 175 -0.79 -2.41 18.45
N ALA A 176 -1.21 -3.67 18.46
CA ALA A 176 -0.35 -4.84 18.25
C ALA A 176 0.23 -4.95 16.82
N VAL A 177 -0.39 -4.30 15.82
CA VAL A 177 0.12 -4.32 14.44
C VAL A 177 1.49 -3.65 14.38
N THR A 178 2.51 -4.28 13.81
CA THR A 178 3.88 -3.72 13.89
C THR A 178 4.05 -2.43 13.07
N GLY A 179 3.37 -2.30 11.95
CA GLY A 179 3.51 -1.11 11.10
C GLY A 179 2.49 -1.01 9.98
N ILE A 180 2.33 0.22 9.50
CA ILE A 180 1.46 0.62 8.42
C ILE A 180 2.34 1.16 7.30
N THR A 181 2.27 0.52 6.13
CA THR A 181 3.14 0.73 4.98
C THR A 181 2.29 1.22 3.79
N PHE A 182 1.97 2.51 3.74
CA PHE A 182 1.00 3.05 2.79
C PHE A 182 1.33 2.72 1.33
N LEU A 183 0.31 2.41 0.53
CA LEU A 183 0.40 2.46 -0.93
C LEU A 183 0.31 3.92 -1.41
N SER A 184 0.97 4.24 -2.52
CA SER A 184 0.90 5.59 -3.10
C SER A 184 -0.38 5.83 -3.91
N GLY A 185 -1.04 4.77 -4.38
CA GLY A 185 -2.21 4.88 -5.25
C GLY A 185 -1.87 5.65 -6.53
N GLY A 186 -2.71 6.62 -6.88
CA GLY A 186 -2.51 7.52 -8.03
C GLY A 186 -1.78 8.84 -7.72
N GLN A 187 -1.28 9.02 -6.50
CA GLN A 187 -0.54 10.23 -6.12
C GLN A 187 0.72 10.38 -6.95
N SER A 188 1.14 11.63 -7.19
CA SER A 188 2.45 11.90 -7.76
C SER A 188 3.57 11.46 -6.82
N GLU A 189 4.82 11.39 -7.32
CA GLU A 189 5.95 11.03 -6.47
C GLU A 189 6.08 12.00 -5.29
N GLU A 190 5.95 13.31 -5.56
CA GLU A 190 6.08 14.38 -4.58
C GLU A 190 4.92 14.41 -3.59
N GLU A 191 3.69 14.31 -4.07
CA GLU A 191 2.48 14.29 -3.25
C GLU A 191 2.52 13.14 -2.22
N ALA A 192 2.95 11.95 -2.65
CA ALA A 192 3.06 10.79 -1.77
C ALA A 192 4.08 11.00 -0.62
N SER A 193 5.16 11.75 -0.85
CA SER A 193 6.13 12.12 0.20
C SER A 193 5.57 13.20 1.13
N ILE A 194 4.91 14.22 0.58
CA ILE A 194 4.34 15.31 1.38
C ILE A 194 3.23 14.78 2.29
N ASN A 195 2.31 13.97 1.77
CA ASN A 195 1.24 13.36 2.56
C ASN A 195 1.79 12.42 3.64
N LEU A 196 2.78 11.58 3.34
CA LEU A 196 3.41 10.71 4.34
C LEU A 196 4.10 11.52 5.46
N ASN A 197 4.74 12.63 5.08
CA ASN A 197 5.37 13.54 6.03
C ASN A 197 4.34 14.22 6.93
N ALA A 198 3.23 14.70 6.36
CA ALA A 198 2.13 15.28 7.11
C ALA A 198 1.49 14.27 8.08
N ILE A 199 1.31 13.01 7.63
CA ILE A 199 0.83 11.89 8.47
C ILE A 199 1.73 11.70 9.69
N ASN A 200 3.05 11.72 9.51
CA ASN A 200 3.99 11.56 10.62
C ASN A 200 4.08 12.79 11.54
N LYS A 201 3.84 14.00 11.00
CA LYS A 201 3.73 15.25 11.77
C LYS A 201 2.39 15.44 12.50
N CYS A 202 1.35 14.69 12.12
CA CYS A 202 0.04 14.77 12.76
C CYS A 202 0.16 14.61 14.29
N PRO A 203 -0.43 15.49 15.12
CA PRO A 203 -0.17 15.53 16.55
C PRO A 203 -0.82 14.39 17.36
N LEU A 204 -1.65 13.55 16.74
CA LEU A 204 -2.29 12.42 17.41
C LEU A 204 -1.28 11.30 17.72
N LEU A 205 -1.55 10.54 18.78
CA LEU A 205 -0.75 9.36 19.13
C LEU A 205 -0.86 8.29 18.03
N LYS A 206 0.28 7.73 17.62
CA LYS A 206 0.40 6.71 16.56
C LYS A 206 1.20 5.53 17.14
N PRO A 207 0.54 4.45 17.61
CA PRO A 207 1.24 3.33 18.27
C PRO A 207 1.93 2.37 17.28
N TRP A 208 1.96 2.70 15.99
CA TRP A 208 2.57 1.93 14.91
C TRP A 208 3.58 2.78 14.15
N ALA A 209 4.55 2.14 13.50
CA ALA A 209 5.31 2.80 12.45
C ALA A 209 4.39 3.20 11.28
N LEU A 210 4.50 4.44 10.80
CA LEU A 210 3.78 4.93 9.61
C LEU A 210 4.78 5.22 8.49
N THR A 211 4.90 4.31 7.53
CA THR A 211 5.91 4.33 6.47
C THR A 211 5.30 3.99 5.11
N PHE A 212 6.13 3.73 4.10
CA PHE A 212 5.72 3.56 2.70
C PHE A 212 5.96 2.13 2.17
N SER A 213 5.07 1.68 1.30
CA SER A 213 5.23 0.55 0.40
C SER A 213 4.87 0.98 -1.03
N TYR A 214 5.72 1.81 -1.62
CA TYR A 214 5.44 2.47 -2.88
C TYR A 214 5.98 1.70 -4.10
N GLY A 215 5.13 1.57 -5.12
CA GLY A 215 5.51 1.06 -6.44
C GLY A 215 5.87 2.20 -7.38
N ARG A 216 4.86 2.91 -7.91
CA ARG A 216 5.04 3.98 -8.90
C ARG A 216 5.78 5.21 -8.35
N ALA A 217 5.48 5.64 -7.11
CA ALA A 217 6.00 6.89 -6.55
C ALA A 217 7.55 7.00 -6.38
N PRO A 218 8.31 5.90 -6.26
CA PRO A 218 9.78 5.97 -6.36
C PRO A 218 10.34 5.57 -7.73
N GLN A 219 9.51 5.08 -8.65
CA GLN A 219 9.95 4.50 -9.92
C GLN A 219 9.65 5.37 -11.15
N ALA A 220 8.70 6.31 -11.07
CA ALA A 220 8.24 7.06 -12.23
C ALA A 220 9.37 7.90 -12.84
N SER A 221 10.05 8.71 -12.03
CA SER A 221 11.19 9.53 -12.49
C SER A 221 12.38 8.67 -12.91
N ALA A 222 12.66 7.59 -12.17
CA ALA A 222 13.74 6.66 -12.50
C ALA A 222 13.52 5.97 -13.85
N LEU A 223 12.29 5.51 -14.13
CA LEU A 223 11.92 4.87 -15.39
C LEU A 223 11.98 5.85 -16.57
N LYS A 224 11.49 7.08 -16.36
CA LYS A 224 11.56 8.17 -17.35
C LYS A 224 13.01 8.54 -17.67
N ALA A 225 13.87 8.65 -16.66
CA ALA A 225 15.29 8.93 -16.82
C ALA A 225 16.02 7.78 -17.52
N TRP A 226 15.66 6.52 -17.25
CA TRP A 226 16.27 5.36 -17.89
C TRP A 226 15.98 5.34 -19.39
N GLY A 227 14.71 5.49 -19.78
CA GLY A 227 14.28 5.48 -21.19
C GLY A 227 14.66 4.19 -21.96
N GLY A 228 14.91 3.08 -21.25
CA GLY A 228 15.35 1.81 -21.84
C GLY A 228 16.83 1.79 -22.29
N LYS A 229 17.60 2.84 -22.02
CA LYS A 229 18.96 3.03 -22.53
C LYS A 229 20.01 2.69 -21.47
N LYS A 230 20.99 1.84 -21.81
CA LYS A 230 22.00 1.36 -20.84
C LYS A 230 22.89 2.49 -20.33
N GLU A 231 23.19 3.47 -21.19
CA GLU A 231 23.96 4.66 -20.87
C GLU A 231 23.31 5.53 -19.78
N ASN A 232 21.98 5.45 -19.62
CA ASN A 232 21.23 6.23 -18.62
C ASN A 232 21.13 5.55 -17.24
N LEU A 233 21.82 4.42 -17.03
CA LEU A 233 21.68 3.63 -15.80
C LEU A 233 21.92 4.45 -14.53
N LYS A 234 22.98 5.28 -14.49
CA LYS A 234 23.30 6.10 -13.32
C LYS A 234 22.26 7.18 -13.06
N ALA A 235 21.81 7.88 -14.10
CA ALA A 235 20.79 8.92 -13.99
C ALA A 235 19.47 8.35 -13.41
N ALA A 236 19.05 7.17 -13.88
CA ALA A 236 17.88 6.48 -13.34
C ALA A 236 18.05 6.07 -11.86
N GLN A 237 19.25 5.58 -11.49
CA GLN A 237 19.56 5.24 -10.10
C GLN A 237 19.55 6.46 -9.18
N GLU A 238 20.06 7.60 -9.64
CA GLU A 238 20.05 8.85 -8.88
C GLU A 238 18.61 9.34 -8.62
N GLU A 239 17.71 9.28 -9.60
CA GLU A 239 16.30 9.63 -9.40
C GLU A 239 15.61 8.71 -8.38
N TYR A 240 15.85 7.40 -8.47
CA TYR A 240 15.34 6.46 -7.48
C TYR A 240 15.87 6.77 -6.07
N VAL A 241 17.17 7.05 -5.93
CA VAL A 241 17.79 7.39 -4.63
C VAL A 241 17.21 8.68 -4.06
N LYS A 242 16.98 9.71 -4.88
CA LYS A 242 16.32 10.96 -4.43
C LYS A 242 14.95 10.67 -3.83
N ARG A 243 14.11 9.87 -4.51
CA ARG A 243 12.78 9.50 -3.99
C ARG A 243 12.87 8.61 -2.75
N ALA A 244 13.82 7.68 -2.69
CA ALA A 244 14.03 6.84 -1.51
C ALA A 244 14.43 7.67 -0.28
N LEU A 245 15.32 8.65 -0.44
CA LEU A 245 15.71 9.58 0.62
C LEU A 245 14.56 10.49 1.07
N ALA A 246 13.80 11.04 0.12
CA ALA A 246 12.62 11.86 0.42
C ALA A 246 11.61 11.09 1.30
N ASN A 247 11.28 9.86 0.89
CA ASN A 247 10.34 9.01 1.63
C ASN A 247 10.89 8.52 2.98
N SER A 248 12.20 8.29 3.08
CA SER A 248 12.88 7.98 4.35
C SER A 248 12.83 9.13 5.36
N LEU A 249 12.89 10.38 4.89
CA LEU A 249 12.67 11.56 5.73
C LEU A 249 11.18 11.75 6.06
N ALA A 250 10.29 11.47 5.10
CA ALA A 250 8.86 11.65 5.26
C ALA A 250 8.28 10.69 6.31
N CYS A 251 8.73 9.43 6.36
CA CYS A 251 8.31 8.50 7.41
C CYS A 251 8.78 8.87 8.83
N GLN A 252 9.66 9.86 8.95
CA GLN A 252 10.10 10.44 10.23
C GLN A 252 9.48 11.82 10.51
N GLY A 253 8.64 12.35 9.61
CA GLY A 253 8.12 13.71 9.71
C GLY A 253 9.19 14.79 9.52
N LYS A 254 10.29 14.48 8.83
CA LYS A 254 11.44 15.38 8.63
C LYS A 254 11.63 15.81 7.17
N TYR A 255 10.71 15.43 6.29
CA TYR A 255 10.79 15.84 4.90
C TYR A 255 10.32 17.29 4.76
N THR A 256 11.12 18.06 4.02
CA THR A 256 10.79 19.42 3.60
C THR A 256 10.91 19.46 2.08
N PRO A 257 9.82 19.71 1.35
CA PRO A 257 9.89 19.85 -0.09
C PRO A 257 10.74 21.08 -0.43
N SER A 258 11.65 20.95 -1.40
CA SER A 258 12.57 22.04 -1.79
C SER A 258 11.93 23.07 -2.72
N GLY A 259 10.63 22.95 -3.01
CA GLY A 259 9.91 23.75 -4.01
C GLY A 259 10.30 23.45 -5.47
N HIS A 260 11.31 22.59 -5.69
CA HIS A 260 11.87 22.24 -7.00
C HIS A 260 11.69 20.76 -7.33
N ALA A 261 10.51 20.20 -7.05
CA ALA A 261 10.18 18.88 -7.57
C ALA A 261 10.16 18.97 -9.11
N GLY A 262 11.01 18.20 -9.79
CA GLY A 262 11.04 18.18 -11.26
C GLY A 262 9.67 17.78 -11.81
N ALA A 263 9.31 18.25 -13.01
CA ALA A 263 7.97 18.05 -13.60
C ALA A 263 7.49 16.59 -13.55
N ALA A 264 8.40 15.63 -13.75
CA ALA A 264 8.11 14.20 -13.67
C ALA A 264 7.67 13.71 -12.27
N ALA A 265 8.21 14.30 -11.20
CA ALA A 265 7.87 13.94 -9.82
C ALA A 265 6.50 14.50 -9.40
N SER A 266 6.02 15.54 -10.08
CA SER A 266 4.74 16.20 -9.82
C SER A 266 3.58 15.67 -10.69
N GLU A 267 3.87 14.89 -11.73
CA GLU A 267 2.87 14.26 -12.60
C GLU A 267 2.03 13.24 -11.80
N SER A 268 0.69 13.32 -11.92
CA SER A 268 -0.20 12.33 -11.31
C SER A 268 0.07 10.95 -11.91
N LEU A 269 0.12 9.94 -11.04
CA LEU A 269 0.34 8.55 -11.41
C LEU A 269 -0.99 7.76 -11.45
N PHE A 270 -2.13 8.46 -11.44
CA PHE A 270 -3.45 7.85 -11.46
C PHE A 270 -3.71 7.11 -12.77
N VAL A 271 -4.31 5.92 -12.65
CA VAL A 271 -4.81 5.11 -13.77
C VAL A 271 -6.20 4.68 -13.35
N SER A 272 -7.22 5.01 -14.15
CA SER A 272 -8.61 4.68 -13.79
C SER A 272 -8.82 3.17 -13.73
N ASN A 273 -9.57 2.73 -12.72
CA ASN A 273 -9.94 1.32 -12.48
C ASN A 273 -8.72 0.37 -12.53
N HIS A 274 -7.60 0.79 -11.92
CA HIS A 274 -6.36 0.05 -12.02
C HIS A 274 -6.43 -1.35 -11.37
N ALA A 275 -6.51 -2.37 -12.23
CA ALA A 275 -6.33 -3.78 -11.90
C ALA A 275 -4.95 -4.23 -12.41
N TYR A 276 -4.12 -4.78 -11.50
CA TYR A 276 -2.82 -5.40 -11.83
C TYR A 276 -3.00 -6.87 -12.20
#